data_AF-A0A2M7MMG2-F1
#
_entry.id   AF-A0A2M7MMG2-F1
#
_cell.length_a   1.000
_cell.length_b   1.000
_cell.length_c   1.000
_cell.angle_alpha   90.00
_cell.angle_beta   90.00
_cell.angle_gamma   90.00
#
_symmetry.space_group_name_H-M   'P 1'
#
loop_
_entity.id
_entity.type
_entity.pdbx_description
1 polymer ?
#
loop_
_entity_poly.entity_id
_entity_poly.type
_entity_poly.pdbx_seq_one_letter_code
_entity_poly.pdbx_strand_id
1 'polypeptide(L)'
;MKKIALFTLIFLIALTPNIVSQSSNNCNLNGFITFTQGGWGSPSNSTPGGIRDQYFNQVFPAGLIIGSGTKTITLTSALAVKNFLPQGSTADALTQSYVDPTDSHISVFAGQAVALTMNVFFDLNGAIESNSTNLRASLKTFK
;
A
#
# COMPACT_ATOMS: atom_id res chain seq x y z
N MET A 1 18.67 46.73 -59.75
CA MET A 1 17.35 46.06 -59.66
C MET A 1 17.41 45.03 -58.55
N LYS A 2 16.40 45.06 -57.69
CA LYS A 2 16.39 44.61 -56.29
C LYS A 2 16.40 43.07 -56.19
N LYS A 3 17.42 42.48 -55.55
CA LYS A 3 17.35 41.11 -55.05
C LYS A 3 16.70 41.16 -53.67
N ILE A 4 15.42 40.82 -53.64
CA ILE A 4 14.60 40.71 -52.43
C ILE A 4 15.16 39.53 -51.63
N ALA A 5 15.88 39.86 -50.55
CA ALA A 5 16.26 38.88 -49.54
C ALA A 5 14.98 38.45 -48.82
N LEU A 6 14.62 37.20 -48.99
CA LEU A 6 13.47 36.53 -48.39
C LEU A 6 13.72 36.45 -46.86
N PHE A 7 13.20 37.42 -46.11
CA PHE A 7 13.25 37.42 -44.65
C PHE A 7 12.30 36.32 -44.15
N THR A 8 12.90 35.21 -43.72
CA THR A 8 12.20 34.06 -43.16
C THR A 8 11.33 34.51 -41.99
N LEU A 9 10.03 34.36 -42.18
CA LEU A 9 9.01 34.54 -41.16
C LEU A 9 9.25 33.50 -40.06
N ILE A 10 9.87 33.91 -38.96
CA ILE A 10 9.97 33.09 -37.75
C ILE A 10 8.55 32.95 -37.21
N PHE A 11 7.94 31.79 -37.49
CA PHE A 11 6.68 31.39 -36.90
C PHE A 11 6.94 31.11 -35.42
N LEU A 12 6.60 32.07 -34.57
CA LEU A 12 6.61 31.90 -33.12
C LEU A 12 5.50 30.90 -32.76
N ILE A 13 5.80 29.61 -32.82
CA ILE A 13 4.93 28.58 -32.26
C ILE A 13 4.99 28.79 -30.76
N ALA A 14 3.95 29.43 -30.21
CA ALA A 14 3.74 29.45 -28.78
C ALA A 14 3.74 27.99 -28.29
N LEU A 15 4.72 27.63 -27.47
CA LEU A 15 4.67 26.42 -26.65
C LEU A 15 3.53 26.64 -25.65
N THR A 16 2.30 26.34 -26.06
CA THR A 16 1.23 26.13 -25.10
C THR A 16 1.67 24.95 -24.23
N PRO A 17 1.69 25.09 -22.89
CA PRO A 17 1.81 23.90 -22.07
C PRO A 17 0.63 23.00 -22.47
N ASN A 18 0.95 21.80 -22.98
CA ASN A 18 -0.02 20.73 -23.04
C ASN A 18 -0.39 20.41 -21.59
N ILE A 19 -1.36 21.15 -21.04
CA ILE A 19 -2.09 20.71 -19.87
C ILE A 19 -2.87 19.50 -20.39
N VAL A 20 -2.29 18.32 -20.23
CA VAL A 20 -3.08 17.09 -20.23
C VAL A 20 -3.99 17.25 -19.01
N SER A 21 -5.16 17.85 -19.23
CA SER A 21 -6.27 17.69 -18.32
C SER A 21 -6.53 16.20 -18.33
N GLN A 22 -6.07 15.49 -17.29
CA GLN A 22 -6.48 14.12 -17.10
C GLN A 22 -8.00 14.19 -17.04
N SER A 23 -8.65 13.77 -18.14
CA SER A 23 -10.00 13.22 -18.09
C SER A 23 -10.07 12.48 -16.78
N SER A 24 -11.04 12.83 -15.94
CA SER A 24 -11.31 12.12 -14.71
C SER A 24 -11.49 10.64 -15.05
N ASN A 25 -10.39 9.89 -15.08
CA ASN A 25 -10.38 8.45 -14.92
C ASN A 25 -11.12 8.31 -13.61
N ASN A 26 -12.35 7.81 -13.67
CA ASN A 26 -13.21 7.70 -12.52
C ASN A 26 -12.46 6.86 -11.49
N CYS A 27 -11.83 7.51 -10.52
CA CYS A 27 -11.22 6.84 -9.38
C CYS A 27 -12.38 6.37 -8.48
N ASN A 28 -13.15 5.42 -9.01
CA ASN A 28 -14.31 4.86 -8.37
C ASN A 28 -13.82 3.85 -7.34
N LEU A 29 -13.70 4.32 -6.11
CA LEU A 29 -13.27 3.50 -4.97
C LEU A 29 -14.42 2.67 -4.37
N ASN A 30 -15.63 2.75 -4.93
CA ASN A 30 -16.74 1.95 -4.44
C ASN A 30 -16.41 0.45 -4.55
N GLY A 31 -16.61 -0.28 -3.45
CA GLY A 31 -16.29 -1.69 -3.37
C GLY A 31 -14.85 -2.02 -2.98
N PHE A 32 -14.03 -1.00 -2.65
CA PHE A 32 -12.69 -1.18 -2.10
C PHE A 32 -12.59 -0.54 -0.70
N ILE A 33 -12.25 -1.37 0.27
CA ILE A 33 -12.02 -1.05 1.67
C ILE A 33 -10.67 -1.61 2.02
N THR A 34 -9.85 -0.72 2.55
CA THR A 34 -8.54 -1.02 3.08
C THR A 34 -8.39 -0.26 4.38
N PHE A 35 -7.56 -0.77 5.27
CA PHE A 35 -7.23 -0.15 6.53
C PHE A 35 -5.76 0.24 6.55
N THR A 36 -5.47 1.35 7.21
CA THR A 36 -4.09 1.83 7.41
C THR A 36 -3.36 0.91 8.38
N GLN A 37 -2.02 1.01 8.43
CA GLN A 37 -1.24 0.33 9.46
C GLN A 37 -1.71 0.67 10.88
N GLY A 38 -2.09 1.93 11.15
CA GLY A 38 -2.64 2.34 12.43
C GLY A 38 -3.99 1.69 12.72
N GLY A 39 -4.83 1.51 11.69
CA GLY A 39 -6.06 0.72 11.80
C GLY A 39 -5.76 -0.73 12.21
N TRP A 40 -4.88 -1.41 11.48
CA TRP A 40 -4.49 -2.78 11.80
C TRP A 40 -3.75 -2.94 13.14
N GLY A 41 -3.13 -1.89 13.67
CA GLY A 41 -2.52 -1.86 15.01
C GLY A 41 -3.48 -1.47 16.15
N SER A 42 -4.69 -1.03 15.82
CA SER A 42 -5.62 -0.48 16.83
C SER A 42 -6.25 -1.56 17.74
N PRO A 43 -6.90 -1.17 18.85
CA PRO A 43 -7.58 -2.10 19.74
C PRO A 43 -8.75 -2.85 19.06
N SER A 44 -9.14 -3.98 19.63
CA SER A 44 -10.12 -4.93 19.06
C SER A 44 -11.53 -4.37 18.89
N ASN A 45 -11.86 -3.26 19.56
CA ASN A 45 -13.15 -2.59 19.43
C ASN A 45 -13.22 -1.68 18.19
N SER A 46 -12.14 -1.52 17.44
CA SER A 46 -12.17 -0.93 16.10
C SER A 46 -12.53 -2.00 15.06
N THR A 47 -13.00 -1.58 13.89
CA THR A 47 -13.26 -2.49 12.77
C THR A 47 -12.01 -3.29 12.35
N PRO A 48 -10.86 -2.69 11.98
CA PRO A 48 -9.68 -3.45 11.59
C PRO A 48 -9.06 -4.27 12.73
N GLY A 49 -9.10 -3.77 13.97
CA GLY A 49 -8.60 -4.49 15.13
C GLY A 49 -9.42 -5.73 15.43
N GLY A 50 -10.75 -5.63 15.33
CA GLY A 50 -11.68 -6.76 15.49
C GLY A 50 -11.51 -7.81 14.38
N ILE A 51 -11.44 -7.38 13.12
CA ILE A 51 -11.19 -8.27 11.96
C ILE A 51 -9.87 -9.02 12.14
N ARG A 52 -8.80 -8.31 12.52
CA ARG A 52 -7.49 -8.91 12.82
C ARG A 52 -7.64 -10.00 13.88
N ASP A 53 -8.18 -9.67 15.05
CA ASP A 53 -8.22 -10.60 16.17
C ASP A 53 -9.10 -11.81 15.90
N GLN A 54 -10.20 -11.63 15.17
CA GLN A 54 -11.14 -12.69 14.84
C GLN A 54 -10.60 -13.66 13.78
N TYR A 55 -9.99 -13.15 12.71
CA TYR A 55 -9.69 -13.96 11.53
C TYR A 55 -8.20 -14.23 11.30
N PHE A 56 -7.27 -13.70 12.12
CA PHE A 56 -5.83 -13.85 11.90
C PHE A 56 -5.39 -15.31 11.72
N ASN A 57 -5.82 -16.22 12.60
CA ASN A 57 -5.40 -17.63 12.51
C ASN A 57 -5.97 -18.35 11.28
N GLN A 58 -7.11 -17.89 10.76
CA GLN A 58 -7.69 -18.41 9.51
C GLN A 58 -6.90 -17.90 8.29
N VAL A 59 -6.56 -16.60 8.28
CA VAL A 59 -5.89 -15.95 7.13
C VAL A 59 -4.39 -16.26 7.10
N PHE A 60 -3.76 -16.36 8.27
CA PHE A 60 -2.33 -16.58 8.46
C PHE A 60 -2.05 -17.74 9.42
N PRO A 61 -2.42 -18.99 9.05
CA PRO A 61 -2.28 -20.15 9.93
C PRO A 61 -0.82 -20.48 10.29
N ALA A 62 0.14 -20.02 9.49
CA ALA A 62 1.58 -20.15 9.76
C ALA A 62 2.23 -18.84 10.25
N GLY A 63 1.41 -17.84 10.61
CA GLY A 63 1.85 -16.46 10.85
C GLY A 63 1.98 -15.64 9.57
N LEU A 64 2.11 -14.33 9.74
CA LEU A 64 2.36 -13.37 8.67
C LEU A 64 3.86 -13.13 8.57
N ILE A 65 4.43 -13.38 7.39
CA ILE A 65 5.84 -13.16 7.10
C ILE A 65 5.94 -12.09 6.01
N ILE A 66 6.71 -11.04 6.27
CA ILE A 66 7.13 -10.06 5.26
C ILE A 66 8.64 -10.10 5.08
N GLY A 67 9.11 -9.77 3.88
CA GLY A 67 10.53 -9.89 3.50
C GLY A 67 10.89 -11.28 2.97
N SER A 68 12.19 -11.57 2.85
CA SER A 68 12.70 -12.83 2.32
C SER A 68 14.13 -13.13 2.78
N GLY A 69 14.58 -14.37 2.59
CA GLY A 69 15.93 -14.79 2.94
C GLY A 69 16.24 -14.58 4.43
N THR A 70 17.34 -13.87 4.74
CA THR A 70 17.76 -13.57 6.11
C THR A 70 17.20 -12.26 6.66
N LYS A 71 16.27 -11.61 5.94
CA LYS A 71 15.72 -10.28 6.25
C LYS A 71 14.20 -10.35 6.24
N THR A 72 13.62 -10.75 7.37
CA THR A 72 12.18 -10.98 7.50
C THR A 72 11.61 -10.33 8.76
N ILE A 73 10.31 -10.06 8.76
CA ILE A 73 9.54 -9.89 10.00
C ILE A 73 8.48 -10.98 10.00
N THR A 74 8.51 -11.82 11.04
CA THR A 74 7.52 -12.86 11.29
C THR A 74 6.63 -12.41 12.45
N LEU A 75 5.33 -12.30 12.18
CA LEU A 75 4.29 -11.99 13.17
C LEU A 75 3.44 -13.23 13.34
N THR A 76 3.57 -13.89 14.49
CA THR A 76 3.00 -15.22 14.74
C THR A 76 1.54 -15.19 15.19
N SER A 77 1.03 -14.03 15.57
CA SER A 77 -0.33 -13.86 16.11
C SER A 77 -0.94 -12.50 15.81
N ALA A 78 -2.26 -12.38 15.99
CA ALA A 78 -2.98 -11.11 15.94
C ALA A 78 -2.41 -10.09 16.94
N LEU A 79 -2.02 -10.55 18.14
CA LEU A 79 -1.41 -9.69 19.16
C LEU A 79 -0.02 -9.19 18.71
N ALA A 80 0.78 -10.04 18.05
CA ALA A 80 2.06 -9.61 17.50
C ALA A 80 1.88 -8.51 16.44
N VAL A 81 0.87 -8.64 15.56
CA VAL A 81 0.51 -7.58 14.61
C VAL A 81 0.09 -6.29 15.33
N LYS A 82 -0.77 -6.40 16.35
CA LYS A 82 -1.20 -5.26 17.15
C LYS A 82 -0.02 -4.52 17.78
N ASN A 83 0.94 -5.26 18.33
CA ASN A 83 2.10 -4.69 19.02
C ASN A 83 3.14 -4.15 18.04
N PHE A 84 3.25 -4.73 16.85
CA PHE A 84 4.15 -4.26 15.81
C PHE A 84 3.66 -2.98 15.11
N LEU A 85 2.35 -2.76 14.99
CA LEU A 85 1.80 -1.61 14.26
C LEU A 85 1.26 -0.51 15.20
N PRO A 86 1.40 0.78 14.85
CA PRO A 86 2.06 1.31 13.66
C PRO A 86 3.59 1.43 13.82
N GLN A 87 4.30 1.51 12.69
CA GLN A 87 5.71 1.84 12.59
C GLN A 87 5.90 3.31 12.17
N GLY A 88 6.74 4.06 12.89
CA GLY A 88 6.89 5.51 12.74
C GLY A 88 8.27 6.02 12.33
N SER A 89 9.21 5.16 11.93
CA SER A 89 10.58 5.55 11.56
C SER A 89 10.75 5.93 10.09
N THR A 90 11.98 6.22 9.67
CA THR A 90 12.34 6.39 8.25
C THR A 90 12.06 5.09 7.47
N ALA A 91 11.68 5.23 6.19
CA ALA A 91 11.57 4.07 5.31
C ALA A 91 12.96 3.49 5.05
N ASP A 92 13.19 2.27 5.50
CA ASP A 92 14.48 1.58 5.34
C ASP A 92 14.30 0.07 5.13
N ALA A 93 15.33 -0.54 4.55
CA ALA A 93 15.44 -1.98 4.40
C ALA A 93 15.71 -2.67 5.74
N LEU A 94 15.26 -3.91 5.88
CA LEU A 94 15.55 -4.70 7.07
C LEU A 94 17.05 -5.05 7.13
N THR A 95 17.65 -4.85 8.29
CA THR A 95 19.06 -5.19 8.55
C THR A 95 19.23 -6.57 9.19
N GLN A 96 18.15 -7.21 9.62
CA GLN A 96 18.11 -8.56 10.17
C GLN A 96 16.71 -9.16 10.07
N SER A 97 16.54 -10.38 10.58
CA SER A 97 15.21 -10.96 10.78
C SER A 97 14.69 -10.70 12.19
N TYR A 98 13.37 -10.52 12.30
CA TYR A 98 12.66 -10.30 13.55
C TYR A 98 11.53 -11.31 13.69
N VAL A 99 11.27 -11.75 14.92
CA VAL A 99 10.10 -12.56 15.29
C VAL A 99 9.37 -11.82 16.40
N ASP A 100 8.10 -11.50 16.14
CA ASP A 100 7.21 -10.74 17.02
C ASP A 100 7.85 -9.48 17.63
N PRO A 101 8.52 -8.61 16.84
CA PRO A 101 9.11 -7.40 17.37
C PRO A 101 8.03 -6.44 17.90
N THR A 102 8.34 -5.77 19.01
CA THR A 102 7.46 -4.76 19.63
C THR A 102 8.00 -3.33 19.51
N ASP A 103 9.14 -3.14 18.86
CA ASP A 103 9.70 -1.81 18.60
C ASP A 103 8.89 -1.12 17.49
N SER A 104 8.40 0.08 17.75
CA SER A 104 7.62 0.90 16.81
C SER A 104 8.47 1.67 15.78
N HIS A 105 9.79 1.47 15.74
CA HIS A 105 10.72 2.24 14.90
C HIS A 105 11.63 1.39 14.00
N ILE A 106 11.28 0.13 13.72
CA ILE A 106 12.04 -0.73 12.81
C ILE A 106 12.09 -0.15 11.39
N SER A 107 10.93 0.10 10.77
CA SER A 107 10.84 0.71 9.45
C SER A 107 9.38 1.03 9.13
N VAL A 108 9.08 2.29 8.77
CA VAL A 108 7.72 2.63 8.28
C VAL A 108 7.37 1.84 7.02
N PHE A 109 8.35 1.49 6.18
CA PHE A 109 8.11 0.67 4.99
C PHE A 109 7.65 -0.73 5.38
N ALA A 110 8.26 -1.33 6.40
CA ALA A 110 7.80 -2.62 6.93
C ALA A 110 6.37 -2.55 7.48
N GLY A 111 6.04 -1.50 8.23
CA GLY A 111 4.67 -1.28 8.73
C GLY A 111 3.63 -1.19 7.61
N GLN A 112 3.94 -0.45 6.54
CA GLN A 112 3.06 -0.36 5.37
C GLN A 112 2.97 -1.67 4.58
N ALA A 113 4.07 -2.42 4.48
CA ALA A 113 4.07 -3.74 3.84
C ALA A 113 3.19 -4.75 4.60
N VAL A 114 3.21 -4.74 5.94
CA VAL A 114 2.27 -5.52 6.75
C VAL A 114 0.84 -5.10 6.47
N ALA A 115 0.52 -3.80 6.53
CA ALA A 115 -0.84 -3.30 6.30
C ALA A 115 -1.37 -3.66 4.90
N LEU A 116 -0.54 -3.51 3.87
CA LEU A 116 -0.87 -3.92 2.50
C LEU A 116 -1.16 -5.42 2.42
N THR A 117 -0.29 -6.25 3.01
CA THR A 117 -0.46 -7.71 3.04
C THR A 117 -1.76 -8.09 3.74
N MET A 118 -2.08 -7.47 4.88
CA MET A 118 -3.32 -7.71 5.59
C MET A 118 -4.54 -7.32 4.74
N ASN A 119 -4.57 -6.12 4.16
CA ASN A 119 -5.68 -5.70 3.31
C ASN A 119 -5.98 -6.72 2.21
N VAL A 120 -4.96 -7.22 1.53
CA VAL A 120 -5.10 -8.17 0.41
C VAL A 120 -5.57 -9.55 0.89
N PHE A 121 -4.94 -10.09 1.93
CA PHE A 121 -5.22 -11.46 2.36
C PHE A 121 -6.52 -11.58 3.14
N PHE A 122 -6.88 -10.58 3.97
CA PHE A 122 -8.19 -10.58 4.65
C PHE A 122 -9.32 -10.40 3.63
N ASP A 123 -9.16 -9.54 2.62
CA ASP A 123 -10.13 -9.42 1.51
C ASP A 123 -10.28 -10.74 0.73
N LEU A 124 -9.16 -11.39 0.37
CA LEU A 124 -9.17 -12.68 -0.32
C LEU A 124 -9.88 -13.80 0.44
N ASN A 125 -9.88 -13.73 1.77
CA ASN A 125 -10.57 -14.69 2.64
C ASN A 125 -11.97 -14.22 3.04
N GLY A 126 -12.48 -13.14 2.45
CA GLY A 126 -13.83 -12.62 2.73
C GLY A 126 -14.00 -11.95 4.08
N ALA A 127 -12.91 -11.70 4.82
CA ALA A 127 -12.96 -11.10 6.15
C ALA A 127 -13.20 -9.58 6.10
N ILE A 128 -13.02 -8.95 4.93
CA ILE A 128 -13.44 -7.57 4.66
C ILE A 128 -14.73 -7.63 3.82
N GLU A 129 -15.83 -8.04 4.46
CA GLU A 129 -17.10 -8.42 3.81
C GLU A 129 -17.75 -7.32 2.95
N SER A 130 -17.35 -6.07 3.13
CA SER A 130 -17.90 -4.92 2.40
C SER A 130 -17.20 -4.66 1.05
N ASN A 131 -16.18 -5.44 0.68
CA ASN A 131 -15.54 -5.36 -0.62
C ASN A 131 -16.32 -6.11 -1.69
N SER A 132 -16.77 -5.39 -2.72
CA SER A 132 -17.41 -5.98 -3.91
C SER A 132 -16.43 -6.28 -5.04
N THR A 133 -15.17 -5.87 -4.91
CA THR A 133 -14.09 -6.14 -5.87
C THR A 133 -12.85 -6.65 -5.14
N ASN A 134 -12.30 -7.78 -5.57
CA ASN A 134 -11.16 -8.40 -4.90
C ASN A 134 -9.84 -7.62 -5.12
N LEU A 135 -9.12 -7.32 -4.04
CA LEU A 135 -7.89 -6.53 -4.05
C LEU A 135 -6.71 -7.22 -4.75
N ARG A 136 -6.72 -8.56 -4.89
CA ARG A 136 -5.68 -9.30 -5.62
C ARG A 136 -5.72 -9.04 -7.12
N ALA A 137 -6.88 -8.71 -7.69
CA ALA A 137 -6.98 -8.37 -9.10
C ALA A 137 -6.24 -7.07 -9.42
N SER A 138 -6.29 -6.08 -8.52
CA SER A 138 -5.62 -4.78 -8.67
C SER A 138 -4.10 -4.87 -8.55
N LEU A 139 -3.56 -5.83 -7.78
CA LEU A 139 -2.10 -6.04 -7.65
C LEU A 139 -1.43 -6.56 -8.93
N LYS A 140 -2.18 -7.24 -9.81
CA LYS A 140 -1.63 -7.76 -11.08
C LYS A 140 -1.33 -6.67 -12.11
N THR A 141 -1.85 -5.46 -11.89
CA THR A 141 -1.70 -4.30 -12.79
C THR A 141 -0.41 -3.51 -12.50
N PHE A 142 0.32 -3.83 -11.42
CA PHE A 142 1.64 -3.25 -11.12
C PHE A 142 2.76 -4.11 -11.72
N LYS A 143 2.73 -4.33 -13.04
CA LYS A 143 3.86 -4.86 -13.81
C LYS A 143 4.53 -3.75 -14.59
#